data_AF-A0A949BJI6-F1
#
_entry.id   AF-A0A949BJI6-F1
#
_cell.length_a   1.000
_cell.length_b   1.000
_cell.length_c   1.000
_cell.angle_alpha   90.00
_cell.angle_beta   90.00
_cell.angle_gamma   90.00
#
_symmetry.space_group_name_H-M   'P 1'
#
loop_
_entity.id
_entity.type
_entity.pdbx_description
1 polymer ?
#
loop_
_entity_poly.entity_id
_entity_poly.type
_entity_poly.pdbx_seq_one_letter_code
_entity_poly.pdbx_strand_id
1 'polypeptide(L)' 'MKKTDERVIYWLKIAEHDYETMLGLFKLKRYADSLFYGHMVLEKN' A
#
# COMPACT_ATOMS: atom_id res chain seq x y z
N MET A 1 24.09 -11.16 -5.84
CA MET A 1 22.81 -10.58 -5.37
C MET A 1 21.67 -11.35 -6.03
N LYS A 2 20.79 -11.98 -5.25
CA LYS A 2 19.69 -12.79 -5.79
C LYS A 2 18.59 -11.84 -6.30
N LYS A 3 18.19 -11.95 -7.56
CA LYS A 3 17.11 -11.17 -8.22
C LYS A 3 15.77 -11.15 -7.46
N THR A 4 15.56 -12.07 -6.52
CA THR A 4 14.37 -12.18 -5.69
C THR A 4 14.17 -10.95 -4.79
N ASP A 5 15.25 -10.35 -4.29
CA ASP A 5 15.18 -9.26 -3.30
C ASP A 5 14.62 -7.96 -3.90
N GLU A 6 14.92 -7.66 -5.16
CA GLU A 6 14.49 -6.42 -5.82
C GLU A 6 12.97 -6.37 -6.03
N ARG A 7 12.35 -7.51 -6.34
CA ARG A 7 10.89 -7.60 -6.49
C ARG A 7 10.20 -7.42 -5.15
N VAL A 8 10.70 -8.07 -4.10
CA VAL A 8 10.15 -7.92 -2.74
C VAL A 8 10.25 -6.47 -2.29
N ILE A 9 11.40 -5.82 -2.49
CA ILE A 9 11.58 -4.39 -2.17
C ILE A 9 10.60 -3.52 -2.96
N TYR A 10 10.38 -3.81 -4.24
CA TYR A 10 9.43 -3.08 -5.07
C TYR A 10 7.99 -3.21 -4.53
N TRP A 11 7.56 -4.42 -4.18
CA TRP A 11 6.22 -4.65 -3.61
C TRP A 11 6.03 -3.95 -2.27
N LEU A 12 7.03 -4.01 -1.39
CA LEU A 12 7.01 -3.30 -0.11
C LEU A 12 6.90 -1.77 -0.29
N LYS A 13 7.62 -1.19 -1.25
CA LYS A 13 7.52 0.25 -1.55
C LYS A 13 6.12 0.65 -2.03
N ILE A 14 5.48 -0.19 -2.83
CA ILE A 14 4.10 0.07 -3.27
C ILE A 14 3.13 -0.06 -2.10
N ALA A 15 3.29 -1.07 -1.25
CA ALA A 15 2.45 -1.24 -0.07
C ALA A 15 2.58 -0.04 0.90
N GLU A 16 3.78 0.50 1.08
CA GLU A 16 4.01 1.71 1.87
C GLU A 16 3.30 2.94 1.27
N HIS A 17 3.42 3.15 -0.04
CA HIS A 17 2.72 4.25 -0.73
C HIS A 17 1.19 4.15 -0.64
N ASP A 18 0.63 2.94 -0.79
CA ASP A 18 -0.80 2.70 -0.67
C ASP A 18 -1.28 2.95 0.76
N TYR A 19 -0.46 2.63 1.76
CA TYR A 19 -0.76 2.89 3.17
C TYR A 19 -0.79 4.39 3.48
N GLU A 20 0.19 5.15 2.98
CA GLU A 20 0.17 6.62 3.11
C GLU A 20 -1.08 7.23 2.46
N THR A 21 -1.45 6.73 1.27
CA THR A 21 -2.65 7.16 0.55
C THR A 21 -3.93 6.83 1.33
N MET A 22 -4.02 5.61 1.89
CA MET A 22 -5.12 5.18 2.75
C MET A 22 -5.32 6.15 3.93
N LEU A 23 -4.24 6.52 4.62
CA LEU A 23 -4.28 7.44 5.75
C LEU A 23 -4.71 8.86 5.33
N GLY A 24 -4.24 9.33 4.18
CA GLY A 24 -4.67 10.62 3.61
C GLY A 24 -6.17 10.65 3.33
N LEU A 25 -6.67 9.60 2.68
CA LEU A 25 -8.10 9.45 2.38
C LEU A 25 -8.96 9.32 3.64
N PHE A 26 -8.46 8.62 4.66
CA PHE A 26 -9.13 8.53 5.95
C PHE A 26 -9.28 9.91 6.62
N LYS A 27 -8.21 10.71 6.64
CA LYS A 27 -8.23 12.08 7.18
C LYS A 27 -9.19 12.99 6.41
N LEU A 28 -9.30 12.80 5.09
CA LEU A 28 -10.26 13.49 4.23
C LEU A 28 -11.70 12.95 4.33
N LYS A 29 -11.95 11.95 5.19
CA LYS A 29 -13.23 11.26 5.36
C LYS A 29 -13.74 10.56 4.08
N ARG A 30 -12.85 10.25 3.14
CA ARG A 30 -13.14 9.45 1.94
C ARG A 30 -13.04 7.96 2.28
N TYR A 31 -13.96 7.48 3.11
CA TYR A 31 -13.85 6.16 3.74
C TYR A 31 -13.89 4.99 2.75
N ALA A 32 -14.71 5.07 1.70
CA ALA A 32 -14.78 4.01 0.69
C ALA A 32 -13.43 3.85 -0.03
N ASP A 33 -12.82 4.96 -0.45
CA ASP A 33 -11.51 4.93 -1.11
C ASP A 33 -10.40 4.52 -0.13
N SER A 34 -10.45 5.00 1.12
CA SER A 34 -9.53 4.57 2.18
C SER A 34 -9.60 3.06 2.37
N LEU A 35 -10.80 2.47 2.46
CA LEU A 35 -10.97 1.02 2.59
C LEU A 35 -10.39 0.26 1.39
N PHE A 36 -10.59 0.77 0.17
CA PHE A 36 -10.02 0.20 -1.05
C PHE A 36 -8.48 0.16 -0.98
N TYR A 37 -7.83 1.27 -0.64
CA TYR A 37 -6.36 1.29 -0.49
C TYR A 37 -5.88 0.41 0.66
N GLY A 38 -6.62 0.34 1.77
CA GLY A 38 -6.31 -0.57 2.87
C GLY A 38 -6.32 -2.04 2.44
N HIS A 39 -7.28 -2.43 1.58
CA HIS A 39 -7.30 -3.77 0.98
C HIS A 39 -6.05 -4.03 0.13
N MET A 40 -5.67 -3.07 -0.73
CA MET A 40 -4.47 -3.17 -1.58
C MET A 40 -3.17 -3.34 -0.79
N VAL A 41 -3.05 -2.71 0.38
CA VAL A 41 -1.89 -2.86 1.27
C VAL A 41 -1.77 -4.29 1.78
N LEU A 42 -2.89 -4.91 2.17
CA LEU A 42 -2.91 -6.25 2.75
C LEU A 42 -2.67 -7.36 1.72
N GLU A 43 -3.10 -7.16 0.47
CA GLU A 43 -2.87 -8.11 -0.63
C GLU A 43 -1.40 -8.20 -1.08
N LYS A 44 -0.56 -7.21 -0.73
CA LYS A 44 0.82 -7.08 -1.21
C LYS A 44 1.89 -7.59 -0.22
N ASN A 45 1.50 -8.31 0.83
CA ASN A 45 2.42 -8.93 1.82
C ASN A 45 3.10 -10.20 1.31
#